data_AF-A0A2P5EJG7-F1
#
_entry.id   AF-A0A2P5EJG7-F1
#
_cell.length_a   1.000
_cell.length_b   1.000
_cell.length_c   1.000
_cell.angle_alpha   90.00
_cell.angle_beta   90.00
_cell.angle_gamma   90.00
#
_symmetry.space_group_name_H-M   'P 1'
#
loop_
_entity.id
_entity.type
_entity.pdbx_description
1 polymer ?
#
loop_
_entity_poly.entity_id
_entity_poly.type
_entity_poly.pdbx_seq_one_letter_code
_entity_poly.pdbx_strand_id
1 'polypeptide(L)'
;MEATVPQTLQFSTWIPCDKVARRPSSSVPVSMTWKDQRKLQVLVSAQFPTSRASNRHRNVALEVSCSYKSSPAPGSIVESGNYRASFDEALILKNKSEEVKPYLKGRCIYLVGMMGSGKTTVGKILSQVLGYSFSDCDTLIEQEVDGTSVAEIFKLHGEGFFREKETEVLRKLSLMHRLIVSTGGGAVVRPINWKYMQTGVTVWLDVPLEALAQRISAVGTGSRPLLHNDSGDVYTKAGNFSWMCLTFMRLSSLFEQRGEAYANAHARVSLENIAAKLGQRDVCNLTPTAIAIEAIEQIEGFLKEKEGHIAY
;
A
#
# COMPACT_ATOMS: atom_id res chain seq x y z
N MET A 1 -41.19 -34.90 -28.58
CA MET A 1 -41.05 -33.65 -27.80
C MET A 1 -40.70 -34.08 -26.39
N GLU A 2 -39.41 -34.20 -26.07
CA GLU A 2 -38.95 -34.54 -24.72
C GLU A 2 -38.30 -33.30 -24.10
N ALA A 3 -38.77 -32.89 -22.93
CA ALA A 3 -38.24 -31.77 -22.17
C ALA A 3 -37.25 -32.28 -21.13
N THR A 4 -35.98 -31.88 -21.24
CA THR A 4 -34.93 -32.20 -20.27
C THR A 4 -34.95 -31.18 -19.12
N VAL A 5 -35.20 -31.64 -17.89
CA VAL A 5 -35.20 -30.81 -16.68
C VAL A 5 -33.76 -30.67 -16.14
N PRO A 6 -33.25 -29.47 -15.84
CA PRO A 6 -31.94 -29.30 -15.21
C PRO A 6 -32.02 -29.59 -13.70
N GLN A 7 -31.06 -30.37 -13.18
CA GLN A 7 -30.93 -30.63 -11.74
C GLN A 7 -30.16 -29.49 -11.05
N THR A 8 -30.83 -28.78 -10.14
CA THR A 8 -30.24 -27.73 -9.30
C THR A 8 -29.86 -28.33 -7.95
N LEU A 9 -28.57 -28.27 -7.58
CA LEU A 9 -28.12 -28.59 -6.21
C LEU A 9 -28.16 -27.32 -5.36
N GLN A 10 -29.02 -27.30 -4.34
CA GLN A 10 -29.07 -26.24 -3.34
C GLN A 10 -28.42 -26.72 -2.05
N PHE A 11 -27.43 -25.97 -1.55
CA PHE A 11 -26.92 -26.12 -0.19
C PHE A 11 -27.29 -24.87 0.62
N SER A 12 -27.78 -25.08 1.84
CA SER A 12 -28.01 -23.99 2.81
C SER A 12 -27.07 -24.17 3.98
N THR A 13 -26.31 -23.13 4.31
CA THR A 13 -25.42 -23.10 5.48
C THR A 13 -25.57 -21.76 6.18
N TRP A 14 -25.57 -21.80 7.51
CA TRP A 14 -25.73 -20.62 8.38
C TRP A 14 -24.36 -20.12 8.85
N ILE A 15 -24.06 -18.84 8.67
CA ILE A 15 -22.80 -18.21 9.15
C ILE A 15 -23.13 -17.10 10.16
N PRO A 16 -22.54 -17.09 11.37
CA PRO A 16 -22.68 -15.98 12.31
C PRO A 16 -21.88 -14.76 11.86
N CYS A 17 -22.49 -13.58 11.90
CA CYS A 17 -21.85 -12.31 11.53
C CYS A 17 -21.40 -11.58 12.80
N ASP A 18 -20.13 -11.72 13.17
CA ASP A 18 -19.48 -10.82 14.13
C ASP A 18 -18.13 -10.36 13.56
N LYS A 19 -17.93 -9.03 13.57
CA LYS A 19 -16.73 -8.26 13.17
C LYS A 19 -16.62 -7.81 11.70
N VAL A 20 -17.60 -7.05 11.23
CA VAL A 20 -17.37 -6.01 10.21
C VAL A 20 -17.99 -4.70 10.72
N ALA A 21 -17.17 -3.82 11.31
CA ALA A 21 -17.60 -2.47 11.65
C ALA A 21 -16.43 -1.47 11.63
N ARG A 22 -16.39 -0.61 10.60
CA ARG A 22 -16.06 0.81 10.73
C ARG A 22 -16.88 1.58 9.68
N ARG A 23 -17.82 2.41 10.17
CA ARG A 23 -18.56 3.41 9.37
C ARG A 23 -17.80 4.75 9.38
N PRO A 24 -17.92 5.58 8.32
CA PRO A 24 -17.49 6.96 8.33
C PRO A 24 -18.51 7.88 9.01
N SER A 25 -18.01 9.03 9.45
CA SER A 25 -18.64 10.09 10.23
C SER A 25 -19.58 10.99 9.41
N SER A 26 -20.86 11.03 9.74
CA SER A 26 -21.72 12.23 9.77
C SER A 26 -23.16 11.87 10.15
N SER A 27 -23.56 12.18 11.39
CA SER A 27 -24.91 12.60 11.85
C SER A 27 -25.18 12.23 13.33
N VAL A 28 -25.94 13.12 13.97
CA VAL A 28 -26.27 13.27 15.40
C VAL A 28 -27.05 12.07 15.97
N PRO A 29 -26.92 11.72 17.28
CA PRO A 29 -27.38 10.44 17.80
C PRO A 29 -28.87 10.46 18.14
N VAL A 30 -29.61 9.45 17.66
CA VAL A 30 -30.90 9.05 18.24
C VAL A 30 -30.65 7.73 18.98
N SER A 31 -30.77 7.77 20.30
CA SER A 31 -30.69 6.57 21.13
C SER A 31 -31.93 5.71 20.89
N MET A 32 -31.73 4.53 20.32
CA MET A 32 -32.62 3.39 20.57
C MET A 32 -31.75 2.19 20.92
N THR A 33 -31.63 1.97 22.23
CA THR A 33 -31.47 0.61 22.75
C THR A 33 -32.51 -0.29 22.10
N TRP A 34 -32.13 -1.43 21.54
CA TRP A 34 -32.85 -2.70 21.66
C TRP A 34 -32.03 -3.87 21.10
N LYS A 35 -32.03 -4.94 21.89
CA LYS A 35 -31.49 -6.27 21.62
C LYS A 35 -32.39 -6.97 20.59
N ASP A 36 -31.83 -7.50 19.50
CA ASP A 36 -32.37 -8.69 18.84
C ASP A 36 -31.30 -9.34 17.93
N GLN A 37 -30.84 -10.55 18.27
CA GLN A 37 -29.95 -11.34 17.41
C GLN A 37 -30.78 -12.05 16.33
N ARG A 38 -30.72 -11.58 15.07
CA ARG A 38 -31.34 -12.30 13.93
C ARG A 38 -30.28 -12.93 13.05
N LYS A 39 -30.36 -14.26 12.89
CA LYS A 39 -29.51 -15.07 12.00
C LYS A 39 -29.94 -14.83 10.54
N LEU A 40 -28.97 -14.59 9.65
CA LEU A 40 -29.16 -14.44 8.22
C LEU A 40 -29.17 -15.80 7.52
N GLN A 41 -30.14 -16.01 6.62
CA GLN A 41 -30.18 -17.16 5.72
C GLN A 41 -29.60 -16.72 4.37
N VAL A 42 -28.44 -17.27 4.00
CA VAL A 42 -27.82 -17.05 2.70
C VAL A 42 -28.07 -18.29 1.84
N LEU A 43 -28.71 -18.12 0.69
CA LEU A 43 -28.89 -19.18 -0.30
C LEU A 43 -27.76 -19.05 -1.32
N VAL A 44 -26.91 -20.08 -1.43
CA VAL A 44 -25.87 -20.12 -2.47
C VAL A 44 -26.32 -21.10 -3.54
N SER A 45 -26.64 -20.61 -4.72
CA SER A 45 -26.98 -21.45 -5.88
C SER A 45 -25.82 -21.44 -6.89
N ALA A 46 -25.21 -22.59 -7.14
CA ALA A 46 -24.25 -22.76 -8.22
C ALA A 46 -24.92 -23.52 -9.38
N GLN A 47 -25.03 -22.89 -10.55
CA GLN A 47 -25.51 -23.56 -11.75
C GLN A 47 -24.31 -24.06 -12.57
N PHE A 48 -24.25 -25.38 -12.78
CA PHE A 48 -23.25 -26.01 -13.65
C PHE A 48 -23.91 -26.36 -14.98
N PRO A 49 -23.44 -25.82 -16.13
CA PRO A 49 -23.94 -26.25 -17.42
C PRO A 49 -23.46 -27.67 -17.75
N THR A 50 -24.38 -28.52 -18.23
CA THR A 50 -24.12 -29.92 -18.60
C THR A 50 -23.69 -30.08 -20.07
N SER A 51 -22.41 -30.44 -20.27
CA SER A 51 -21.79 -31.05 -21.48
C SER A 51 -21.73 -30.18 -22.77
N ARG A 52 -20.81 -30.30 -23.74
CA ARG A 52 -19.74 -31.25 -24.11
C ARG A 52 -18.63 -30.45 -24.83
N ALA A 53 -17.44 -31.04 -24.88
CA ALA A 53 -16.16 -30.48 -25.34
C ALA A 53 -16.17 -29.56 -26.58
N SER A 54 -15.54 -28.38 -26.47
CA SER A 54 -14.40 -27.98 -27.31
C SER A 54 -13.63 -26.80 -26.67
N ASN A 55 -12.32 -26.81 -26.86
CA ASN A 55 -11.33 -25.93 -26.24
C ASN A 55 -11.56 -24.43 -26.50
N ARG A 56 -11.84 -23.69 -25.43
CA ARG A 56 -11.43 -22.29 -25.21
C ARG A 56 -11.63 -22.01 -23.72
N HIS A 57 -10.62 -21.46 -23.04
CA HIS A 57 -10.68 -21.06 -21.63
C HIS A 57 -11.98 -20.28 -21.38
N ARG A 58 -12.96 -20.91 -20.72
CA ARG A 58 -14.23 -20.29 -20.37
C ARG A 58 -14.22 -19.98 -18.88
N ASN A 59 -14.38 -18.69 -18.60
CA ASN A 59 -14.67 -18.15 -17.28
C ASN A 59 -15.90 -18.83 -16.68
N VAL A 60 -15.73 -19.49 -15.54
CA VAL A 60 -16.84 -19.95 -14.70
C VAL A 60 -17.30 -18.75 -13.87
N ALA A 61 -18.52 -18.26 -14.12
CA ALA A 61 -19.14 -17.23 -13.29
C ALA A 61 -19.93 -17.91 -12.16
N LEU A 62 -19.53 -17.66 -10.92
CA LEU A 62 -20.29 -18.04 -9.73
C LEU A 62 -21.13 -16.83 -9.33
N GLU A 63 -22.44 -16.88 -9.57
CA GLU A 63 -23.37 -15.91 -9.00
C GLU A 63 -23.74 -16.33 -7.59
N VAL A 64 -23.54 -15.43 -6.62
CA VAL A 64 -24.00 -15.60 -5.24
C VAL A 64 -25.07 -14.54 -5.00
N SER A 65 -26.30 -14.97 -4.75
CA SER A 65 -27.45 -14.08 -4.50
C SER A 65 -27.89 -14.20 -3.04
N CYS A 66 -27.68 -13.13 -2.26
CA CYS A 66 -28.20 -13.01 -0.91
C CYS A 66 -29.54 -12.26 -0.94
N SER A 67 -30.64 -12.90 -0.55
CA SER A 67 -31.94 -12.22 -0.42
C SER A 67 -32.24 -11.88 1.05
N TYR A 68 -32.58 -10.62 1.30
CA TYR A 68 -33.13 -10.18 2.59
C TYR A 68 -34.66 -10.25 2.49
N LYS A 69 -35.32 -11.03 3.35
CA LYS A 69 -36.78 -10.93 3.51
C LYS A 69 -37.12 -9.75 4.43
N SER A 70 -37.29 -8.58 3.82
CA SER A 70 -38.16 -7.52 4.33
C SER A 70 -39.00 -7.01 3.16
N SER A 71 -40.32 -7.09 3.30
CA SER A 71 -41.35 -6.76 2.30
C SER A 71 -41.32 -5.28 1.84
N PRO A 72 -42.18 -4.88 0.87
CA PRO A 72 -41.86 -4.68 -0.54
C PRO A 72 -41.64 -3.19 -0.91
N ALA A 73 -40.56 -2.90 -1.63
CA ALA A 73 -40.45 -1.68 -2.44
C ALA A 73 -39.70 -2.03 -3.74
N PRO A 74 -40.16 -1.57 -4.92
CA PRO A 74 -39.53 -1.88 -6.19
C PRO A 74 -38.32 -0.97 -6.42
N GLY A 75 -37.17 -1.57 -6.72
CA GLY A 75 -35.95 -0.86 -7.12
C GLY A 75 -34.76 -1.13 -6.22
N SER A 76 -34.28 -2.39 -6.20
CA SER A 76 -32.91 -2.66 -5.75
C SER A 76 -32.01 -2.70 -6.99
N ILE A 77 -31.24 -1.64 -7.18
CA ILE A 77 -30.08 -1.63 -8.07
C ILE A 77 -29.08 -2.62 -7.48
N VAL A 78 -28.79 -3.68 -8.23
CA VAL A 78 -27.76 -4.65 -7.89
C VAL A 78 -26.41 -4.02 -8.25
N GLU A 79 -25.73 -3.46 -7.26
CA GLU A 79 -24.31 -3.09 -7.43
C GLU A 79 -23.47 -4.37 -7.47
N SER A 80 -23.11 -4.78 -8.69
CA SER A 80 -22.13 -5.82 -8.94
C SER A 80 -20.73 -5.26 -8.66
N GLY A 81 -20.21 -5.50 -7.46
CA GLY A 81 -18.87 -5.07 -7.05
C GLY A 81 -17.77 -6.02 -7.55
N ASN A 82 -16.67 -5.46 -8.04
CA ASN A 82 -15.49 -6.16 -8.58
C ASN A 82 -14.64 -6.86 -7.50
N TYR A 83 -15.17 -7.90 -6.84
CA TYR A 83 -14.43 -8.68 -5.83
C TYR A 83 -13.35 -9.60 -6.42
N ARG A 84 -13.27 -9.78 -7.75
CA ARG A 84 -12.30 -10.70 -8.38
C ARG A 84 -10.86 -10.17 -8.44
N ALA A 85 -10.68 -8.89 -8.73
CA ALA A 85 -9.34 -8.32 -8.95
C ALA A 85 -8.44 -8.42 -7.70
N SER A 86 -9.01 -8.27 -6.50
CA SER A 86 -8.23 -8.31 -5.25
C SER A 86 -7.73 -9.72 -4.87
N PHE A 87 -8.49 -10.76 -5.21
CA PHE A 87 -8.05 -12.15 -4.98
C PHE A 87 -6.93 -12.56 -5.91
N ASP A 88 -7.01 -12.16 -7.19
CA ASP A 88 -5.96 -12.44 -8.18
C ASP A 88 -4.65 -11.73 -7.80
N GLU A 89 -4.71 -10.46 -7.40
CA GLU A 89 -3.53 -9.72 -6.93
C GLU A 89 -2.85 -10.38 -5.72
N ALA A 90 -3.62 -10.82 -4.72
CA ALA A 90 -3.06 -11.45 -3.53
C ALA A 90 -2.35 -12.79 -3.86
N LEU A 91 -2.90 -13.57 -4.79
CA LEU A 91 -2.28 -14.82 -5.24
C LEU A 91 -1.00 -14.54 -6.05
N ILE A 92 -1.02 -13.56 -6.96
CA ILE A 92 0.16 -13.13 -7.73
C ILE A 92 1.27 -12.67 -6.79
N LEU A 93 0.94 -11.82 -5.82
CA LEU A 93 1.90 -11.32 -4.83
C LEU A 93 2.54 -12.47 -4.05
N LYS A 94 1.73 -13.44 -3.60
CA LYS A 94 2.23 -14.61 -2.89
C LYS A 94 3.19 -15.43 -3.76
N ASN A 95 2.82 -15.76 -4.99
CA ASN A 95 3.67 -16.56 -5.88
C ASN A 95 5.01 -15.88 -6.15
N LYS A 96 4.98 -14.59 -6.53
CA LYS A 96 6.21 -13.80 -6.76
C LYS A 96 7.07 -13.68 -5.50
N SER A 97 6.45 -13.59 -4.32
CA SER A 97 7.21 -13.57 -3.07
C SER A 97 7.95 -14.88 -2.80
N GLU A 98 7.42 -16.03 -3.21
CA GLU A 98 8.12 -17.32 -3.11
C GLU A 98 9.26 -17.43 -4.12
N GLU A 99 9.07 -16.89 -5.33
CA GLU A 99 10.08 -16.86 -6.39
C GLU A 99 11.32 -16.02 -6.00
N VAL A 100 11.12 -14.86 -5.37
CA VAL A 100 12.23 -13.96 -5.00
C VAL A 100 12.98 -14.39 -3.73
N LYS A 101 12.33 -15.12 -2.82
CA LYS A 101 12.86 -15.48 -1.49
C LYS A 101 14.27 -16.12 -1.52
N PRO A 102 14.57 -17.09 -2.40
CA PRO A 102 15.90 -17.71 -2.47
C PRO A 102 17.01 -16.71 -2.77
N TYR A 103 16.72 -15.71 -3.62
CA TYR A 103 17.69 -14.71 -4.03
C TYR A 103 17.97 -13.68 -2.92
N LEU A 104 17.02 -13.41 -2.03
CA LEU A 104 17.20 -12.41 -0.97
C LEU A 104 18.30 -12.78 0.02
N LYS A 105 18.51 -14.08 0.30
CA LYS A 105 19.56 -14.57 1.23
C LYS A 105 19.53 -13.88 2.60
N GLY A 106 18.34 -13.49 3.07
CA GLY A 106 18.13 -12.80 4.34
C GLY A 106 18.54 -11.33 4.39
N ARG A 107 18.87 -10.71 3.24
CA ARG A 107 19.19 -9.28 3.15
C ARG A 107 17.98 -8.41 3.53
N CYS A 108 18.25 -7.28 4.16
CA CYS A 108 17.22 -6.27 4.40
C CYS A 108 16.76 -5.61 3.10
N ILE A 109 15.54 -5.08 3.10
CA ILE A 109 14.99 -4.27 2.00
C ILE A 109 14.69 -2.88 2.56
N TYR A 110 15.29 -1.84 1.97
CA TYR A 110 15.09 -0.44 2.33
C TYR A 110 14.21 0.24 1.30
N LEU A 111 13.04 0.72 1.72
CA LEU A 111 12.14 1.49 0.88
C LEU A 111 12.49 2.97 1.01
N VAL A 112 12.89 3.57 -0.11
CA VAL A 112 13.19 5.00 -0.23
C VAL A 112 12.18 5.69 -1.16
N GLY A 113 12.03 7.00 -1.02
CA GLY A 113 11.15 7.81 -1.86
C GLY A 113 10.55 8.99 -1.10
N MET A 114 9.95 9.91 -1.84
CA MET A 114 9.34 11.11 -1.27
C MET A 114 8.25 10.79 -0.24
N MET A 115 8.00 11.71 0.68
CA MET A 115 6.89 11.58 1.62
C MET A 115 5.56 11.41 0.89
N GLY A 116 4.65 10.58 1.40
CA GLY A 116 3.40 10.25 0.71
C GLY A 116 3.51 9.15 -0.38
N SER A 117 4.72 8.64 -0.66
CA SER A 117 4.91 7.59 -1.68
C SER A 117 4.36 6.21 -1.32
N GLY A 118 3.97 5.99 -0.05
CA GLY A 118 3.36 4.74 0.39
C GLY A 118 4.33 3.70 0.99
N LYS A 119 5.58 4.10 1.29
CA LYS A 119 6.63 3.21 1.87
C LYS A 119 6.14 2.36 3.04
N THR A 120 5.51 2.96 4.05
CA THR A 120 5.02 2.23 5.22
C THR A 120 3.96 1.19 4.86
N THR A 121 3.04 1.51 3.94
CA THR A 121 1.98 0.60 3.51
C THR A 121 2.54 -0.56 2.69
N VAL A 122 3.34 -0.25 1.67
CA VAL A 122 3.99 -1.27 0.81
C VAL A 122 4.94 -2.13 1.63
N GLY A 123 5.72 -1.53 2.54
CA GLY A 123 6.67 -2.25 3.39
C GLY A 123 6.01 -3.25 4.32
N LYS A 124 4.84 -2.93 4.89
CA LYS A 124 4.05 -3.89 5.69
C LYS A 124 3.51 -5.05 4.86
N ILE A 125 3.10 -4.79 3.62
CA ILE A 125 2.65 -5.84 2.70
C ILE A 125 3.81 -6.77 2.36
N LEU A 126 4.96 -6.21 1.97
CA LEU A 126 6.17 -6.96 1.66
C LEU A 126 6.65 -7.79 2.86
N SER A 127 6.63 -7.22 4.07
CA SER A 127 7.07 -7.93 5.27
C SER A 127 6.20 -9.16 5.55
N GLN A 128 4.88 -9.05 5.36
CA GLN A 128 3.95 -10.16 5.54
C GLN A 128 4.19 -11.31 4.55
N VAL A 129 4.30 -11.02 3.25
CA VAL A 129 4.44 -12.07 2.23
C VAL A 129 5.85 -12.70 2.22
N LEU A 130 6.88 -11.91 2.54
CA LEU A 130 8.25 -12.42 2.66
C LEU A 130 8.52 -13.11 4.00
N GLY A 131 7.67 -12.93 5.02
CA GLY A 131 7.92 -13.41 6.38
C GLY A 131 9.11 -12.70 7.01
N TYR A 132 9.20 -11.39 6.81
CA TYR A 132 10.24 -10.49 7.32
C TYR A 132 9.64 -9.59 8.41
N SER A 133 10.47 -9.05 9.28
CA SER A 133 10.05 -7.98 10.19
C SER A 133 9.87 -6.66 9.42
N PHE A 134 9.13 -5.71 10.00
CA PHE A 134 8.99 -4.35 9.46
C PHE A 134 9.41 -3.32 10.50
N SER A 135 10.18 -2.31 10.08
CA SER A 135 10.52 -1.14 10.89
C SER A 135 10.35 0.14 10.08
N ASP A 136 9.82 1.18 10.73
CA ASP A 136 9.80 2.54 10.18
C ASP A 136 10.91 3.35 10.86
N CYS A 137 11.82 3.92 10.06
CA CYS A 137 13.00 4.62 10.55
C CYS A 137 12.62 5.86 11.36
N ASP A 138 11.59 6.60 10.94
CA ASP A 138 11.16 7.81 11.63
C ASP A 138 10.63 7.45 13.03
N THR A 139 9.84 6.37 13.14
CA THR A 139 9.37 5.85 14.44
C THR A 139 10.51 5.41 15.36
N LEU A 140 11.57 4.79 14.83
CA LEU A 140 12.72 4.40 15.64
C LEU A 140 13.51 5.62 16.13
N ILE A 141 13.62 6.67 15.32
CA ILE A 141 14.22 7.94 15.76
C ILE A 141 13.40 8.56 16.89
N GLU A 142 12.07 8.62 16.75
CA GLU A 142 11.18 9.12 17.81
C GLU A 142 11.39 8.34 19.12
N GLN A 143 11.51 7.01 19.05
CA GLN A 143 11.79 6.16 20.21
C GLN A 143 13.17 6.40 20.83
N GLU A 144 14.21 6.69 20.02
CA GLU A 144 15.55 7.02 20.51
C GLU A 144 15.63 8.42 21.14
N VAL A 145 14.67 9.30 20.85
CA VAL A 145 14.57 10.66 21.40
C VAL A 145 13.37 10.76 22.34
N ASP A 146 13.30 9.81 23.29
CA ASP A 146 12.33 9.80 24.39
C ASP A 146 10.85 9.83 23.97
N GLY A 147 10.52 9.31 22.79
CA GLY A 147 9.16 9.32 22.24
C GLY A 147 8.71 10.67 21.67
N THR A 148 9.64 11.60 21.47
CA THR A 148 9.39 12.93 20.90
C THR A 148 9.06 12.80 19.41
N SER A 149 7.99 13.47 18.95
CA SER A 149 7.59 13.38 17.54
C SER A 149 8.63 14.01 16.61
N VAL A 150 8.70 13.57 15.34
CA VAL A 150 9.61 14.17 14.36
C VAL A 150 9.46 15.70 14.28
N ALA A 151 8.23 16.22 14.30
CA ALA A 151 7.98 17.66 14.26
C ALA A 151 8.57 18.40 15.47
N GLU A 152 8.45 17.82 16.67
CA GLU A 152 9.03 18.37 17.89
C GLU A 152 10.56 18.26 17.90
N ILE A 153 11.14 17.16 17.41
CA ILE A 153 12.59 17.00 17.28
C ILE A 153 13.15 18.12 16.38
N PHE A 154 12.52 18.38 15.23
CA PHE A 154 12.93 19.48 14.35
C PHE A 154 12.82 20.84 15.04
N LYS A 155 11.75 21.07 15.80
CA LYS A 155 11.54 22.34 16.52
C LYS A 155 12.55 22.56 17.66
N LEU A 156 12.86 21.52 18.42
CA LEU A 156 13.70 21.60 19.62
C LEU A 156 15.20 21.50 19.31
N HIS A 157 15.57 20.65 18.35
CA HIS A 157 16.96 20.29 18.08
C HIS A 157 17.43 20.61 16.66
N GLY A 158 16.51 20.97 15.76
CA GLY A 158 16.81 21.29 14.36
C GLY A 158 16.99 20.06 13.46
N GLU A 159 17.06 20.30 12.15
CA GLU A 159 17.23 19.23 11.16
C GLU A 159 18.58 18.52 11.28
N GLY A 160 19.66 19.24 11.63
CA GLY A 160 21.00 18.66 11.75
C GLY A 160 21.05 17.49 12.73
N PHE A 161 20.47 17.68 13.92
CA PHE A 161 20.35 16.65 14.94
C PHE A 161 19.49 15.47 14.47
N PHE A 162 18.33 15.75 13.86
CA PHE A 162 17.48 14.68 13.31
C PHE A 162 18.24 13.83 12.29
N ARG A 163 19.03 14.46 11.41
CA ARG A 163 19.83 13.74 10.40
C ARG A 163 20.96 12.92 11.01
N GLU A 164 21.50 13.33 12.16
CA GLU A 164 22.48 12.52 12.90
C GLU A 164 21.82 11.27 13.49
N LYS A 165 20.63 11.41 14.10
CA LYS A 165 19.84 10.27 14.59
C LYS A 165 19.39 9.34 13.48
N GLU A 166 18.98 9.89 12.33
CA GLU A 166 18.65 9.09 11.14
C GLU A 166 19.83 8.24 10.69
N THR A 167 21.05 8.79 10.65
CA THR A 167 22.27 8.04 10.34
C THR A 167 22.56 6.96 11.39
N GLU A 168 22.40 7.26 12.68
CA GLU A 168 22.63 6.31 13.77
C GLU A 168 21.67 5.11 13.70
N VAL A 169 20.38 5.38 13.51
CA VAL A 169 19.33 4.35 13.35
C VAL A 169 19.61 3.49 12.12
N LEU A 170 19.90 4.08 10.97
CA LEU A 170 20.22 3.32 9.75
C LEU A 170 21.47 2.44 9.92
N ARG A 171 22.47 2.90 10.67
CA ARG A 171 23.64 2.08 11.03
C ARG A 171 23.26 0.88 11.88
N LYS A 172 22.35 1.02 12.85
CA LYS A 172 21.86 -0.11 13.68
C LYS A 172 21.06 -1.09 12.83
N LEU A 173 20.18 -0.58 11.97
CA LEU A 173 19.34 -1.39 11.09
C LEU A 173 20.12 -2.16 10.03
N SER A 174 21.27 -1.65 9.57
CA SER A 174 22.12 -2.35 8.59
C SER A 174 22.83 -3.59 9.13
N LEU A 175 22.84 -3.77 10.44
CA LEU A 175 23.35 -4.98 11.11
C LEU A 175 22.27 -6.07 11.27
N MET A 176 21.02 -5.77 10.93
CA MET A 176 19.90 -6.70 11.03
C MET A 176 19.76 -7.56 9.77
N HIS A 177 18.94 -8.60 9.85
CA HIS A 177 18.60 -9.47 8.72
C HIS A 177 17.09 -9.67 8.64
N ARG A 178 16.60 -10.05 7.45
CA ARG A 178 15.18 -10.34 7.19
C ARG A 178 14.24 -9.21 7.66
N LEU A 179 14.61 -7.99 7.32
CA LEU A 179 13.91 -6.77 7.74
C LEU A 179 13.53 -5.91 6.54
N ILE A 180 12.29 -5.41 6.54
CA ILE A 180 11.84 -4.35 5.64
C ILE A 180 11.89 -3.03 6.40
N VAL A 181 12.59 -2.05 5.85
CA VAL A 181 12.79 -0.73 6.46
C VAL A 181 12.13 0.34 5.60
N SER A 182 11.14 1.05 6.15
CA SER A 182 10.62 2.29 5.56
C SER A 182 11.48 3.45 6.05
N THR A 183 12.11 4.20 5.14
CA THR A 183 12.96 5.35 5.53
C THR A 183 12.19 6.67 5.46
N GLY A 184 12.68 7.68 6.17
CA GLY A 184 12.26 9.06 5.94
C GLY A 184 12.63 9.53 4.52
N GLY A 185 11.90 10.53 4.01
CA GLY A 185 12.14 11.07 2.65
C GLY A 185 13.44 11.87 2.51
N GLY A 186 14.20 12.08 3.59
CA GLY A 186 15.51 12.73 3.54
C GLY A 186 16.68 11.79 3.83
N ALA A 187 16.42 10.51 4.11
CA ALA A 187 17.45 9.51 4.40
C ALA A 187 18.50 9.38 3.29
N VAL A 188 18.11 9.69 2.05
CA VAL A 188 18.97 9.64 0.87
C VAL A 188 19.97 10.80 0.73
N VAL A 189 19.80 11.88 1.51
CA VAL A 189 20.58 13.12 1.37
C VAL A 189 22.04 12.91 1.81
N ARG A 190 22.28 12.14 2.88
CA ARG A 190 23.63 11.91 3.39
C ARG A 190 24.25 10.68 2.71
N PRO A 191 25.41 10.80 2.03
CA PRO A 191 26.08 9.67 1.38
C PRO A 191 26.40 8.50 2.32
N ILE A 192 26.66 8.78 3.61
CA ILE A 192 26.92 7.73 4.61
C ILE A 192 25.71 6.80 4.80
N ASN A 193 24.48 7.29 4.66
CA ASN A 193 23.28 6.49 4.81
C ASN A 193 23.18 5.43 3.69
N TRP A 194 23.62 5.77 2.47
CA TRP A 194 23.68 4.81 1.36
C TRP A 194 24.62 3.64 1.66
N LYS A 195 25.76 3.88 2.33
CA LYS A 195 26.66 2.79 2.74
C LYS A 195 25.96 1.77 3.65
N TYR A 196 25.03 2.21 4.49
CA TYR A 196 24.25 1.33 5.36
C TYR A 196 23.08 0.68 4.63
N MET A 197 22.33 1.43 3.82
CA MET A 197 21.17 0.88 3.10
C MET A 197 21.59 -0.11 2.00
N GLN A 198 22.74 0.10 1.36
CA GLN A 198 23.23 -0.77 0.27
C GLN A 198 23.88 -2.07 0.78
N THR A 199 23.96 -2.30 2.09
CA THR A 199 24.22 -3.66 2.61
C THR A 199 23.05 -4.60 2.33
N GLY A 200 21.84 -4.05 2.18
CA GLY A 200 20.64 -4.73 1.72
C GLY A 200 20.28 -4.39 0.27
N VAL A 201 18.99 -4.50 -0.05
CA VAL A 201 18.41 -4.07 -1.33
C VAL A 201 17.66 -2.75 -1.11
N THR A 202 17.91 -1.74 -1.94
CA THR A 202 17.27 -0.43 -1.83
C THR A 202 16.25 -0.31 -2.96
N VAL A 203 15.02 0.09 -2.62
CA VAL A 203 13.89 0.14 -3.55
C VAL A 203 13.29 1.53 -3.50
N TRP A 204 13.36 2.24 -4.62
CA TRP A 204 12.76 3.55 -4.76
C TRP A 204 11.30 3.42 -5.20
N LEU A 205 10.37 3.86 -4.36
CA LEU A 205 8.99 4.09 -4.75
C LEU A 205 8.87 5.45 -5.42
N ASP A 206 8.85 5.43 -6.75
CA ASP A 206 8.83 6.60 -7.61
C ASP A 206 7.38 6.98 -7.96
N VAL A 207 6.97 8.13 -7.45
CA VAL A 207 5.58 8.60 -7.49
C VAL A 207 5.59 10.02 -8.03
N PRO A 208 4.76 10.32 -9.06
CA PRO A 208 4.60 11.68 -9.58
C PRO A 208 4.27 12.68 -8.49
N LEU A 209 4.83 13.89 -8.59
CA LEU A 209 4.68 14.94 -7.59
C LEU A 209 3.22 15.37 -7.42
N GLU A 210 2.44 15.35 -8.50
CA GLU A 210 1.02 15.66 -8.53
C GLU A 210 0.24 14.67 -7.65
N ALA A 211 0.51 13.38 -7.80
CA ALA A 211 -0.11 12.33 -7.00
C ALA A 211 0.31 12.40 -5.53
N LEU A 212 1.58 12.74 -5.26
CA LEU A 212 2.05 12.97 -3.89
C LEU A 212 1.34 14.17 -3.24
N ALA A 213 1.23 15.29 -3.96
CA ALA A 213 0.53 16.48 -3.48
C ALA A 213 -0.93 16.18 -3.17
N GLN A 214 -1.62 15.43 -4.03
CA GLN A 214 -3.01 15.02 -3.82
C GLN A 214 -3.15 14.12 -2.58
N ARG A 215 -2.29 13.10 -2.43
CA ARG A 215 -2.30 12.20 -1.26
C ARG A 215 -2.03 12.93 0.05
N ILE A 216 -1.07 13.85 0.07
CA ILE A 216 -0.72 14.60 1.28
C ILE A 216 -1.81 15.60 1.62
N SER A 217 -2.39 16.28 0.63
CA SER A 217 -3.52 17.19 0.84
C SER A 217 -4.76 16.48 1.38
N ALA A 218 -4.94 15.18 1.14
CA ALA A 218 -6.05 14.43 1.73
C ALA A 218 -5.85 14.10 3.22
N VAL A 219 -4.60 13.95 3.68
CA VAL A 219 -4.24 13.46 5.03
C VAL A 219 -3.77 14.59 5.97
N GLY A 220 -3.18 15.64 5.42
CA GLY A 220 -2.57 16.74 6.15
C GLY A 220 -1.07 16.62 6.37
N THR A 221 -0.47 17.72 6.82
CA THR A 221 0.98 17.89 6.96
C THR A 221 1.48 17.84 8.40
N GLY A 222 0.60 17.65 9.40
CA GLY A 222 0.95 17.83 10.83
C GLY A 222 2.18 17.04 11.32
N SER A 223 2.44 15.84 10.78
CA SER A 223 3.62 15.03 11.10
C SER A 223 4.83 15.27 10.17
N ARG A 224 4.76 16.25 9.27
CA ARG A 224 5.72 16.51 8.19
C ARG A 224 6.29 17.94 8.33
N PRO A 225 7.30 18.14 9.18
CA PRO A 225 7.82 19.49 9.48
C PRO A 225 8.29 20.24 8.23
N LEU A 226 8.89 19.54 7.26
CA LEU A 226 9.38 20.14 6.00
C LEU A 226 8.29 20.63 5.03
N LEU A 227 7.01 20.36 5.32
CA LEU A 227 5.87 20.90 4.55
C LEU A 227 5.16 22.06 5.27
N HIS A 228 5.60 22.42 6.48
CA HIS A 228 5.09 23.60 7.16
C HIS A 228 5.84 24.86 6.67
N ASN A 229 5.13 25.99 6.57
CA ASN A 229 5.77 27.31 6.47
C ASN A 229 5.84 27.89 7.88
N ASP A 230 6.98 28.48 8.21
CA ASP A 230 7.17 29.27 9.43
C ASP A 230 6.37 30.60 9.43
N SER A 231 5.82 31.02 8.29
CA SER A 231 4.85 32.09 8.22
C SER A 231 3.47 31.56 8.60
N GLY A 232 3.14 31.71 9.88
CA GLY A 232 1.93 31.20 10.53
C GLY A 232 0.69 31.20 9.65
N ASP A 233 -0.04 30.08 9.68
CA ASP A 233 -1.43 29.96 9.24
C ASP A 233 -1.75 30.42 7.80
N VAL A 234 -0.81 30.37 6.85
CA VAL A 234 -1.20 30.48 5.43
C VAL A 234 -1.97 29.23 5.00
N TYR A 235 -1.59 28.05 5.50
CA TYR A 235 -2.22 26.77 5.16
C TYR A 235 -3.62 26.60 5.78
N THR A 236 -3.87 27.18 6.95
CA THR A 236 -5.16 27.11 7.66
C THR A 236 -6.20 28.07 7.05
N LYS A 237 -5.76 29.06 6.26
CA LYS A 237 -6.61 30.11 5.64
C LYS A 237 -6.74 29.98 4.12
N ALA A 238 -5.89 29.21 3.47
CA ALA A 238 -5.93 28.96 2.03
C ALA A 238 -7.02 27.92 1.72
N GLY A 239 -7.97 28.23 0.83
CA GLY A 239 -8.92 27.24 0.32
C GLY A 239 -8.22 26.04 -0.34
N ASN A 240 -8.91 24.90 -0.44
CA ASN A 240 -8.35 23.59 -0.87
C ASN A 240 -7.45 23.65 -2.13
N PHE A 241 -7.78 24.50 -3.10
CA PHE A 241 -7.01 24.64 -4.34
C PHE A 241 -5.62 25.28 -4.12
N SER A 242 -5.54 26.32 -3.28
CA SER A 242 -4.28 26.98 -2.95
C SER A 242 -3.37 26.08 -2.10
N TRP A 243 -3.97 25.19 -1.30
CA TRP A 243 -3.24 24.24 -0.47
C TRP A 243 -2.49 23.17 -1.29
N MET A 244 -3.16 22.62 -2.31
CA MET A 244 -2.55 21.63 -3.20
C MET A 244 -1.40 22.23 -4.01
N CYS A 245 -1.56 23.45 -4.53
CA CYS A 245 -0.48 24.15 -5.24
C CYS A 245 0.75 24.41 -4.36
N LEU A 246 0.55 24.87 -3.12
CA LEU A 246 1.66 25.14 -2.21
C LEU A 246 2.39 23.86 -1.79
N THR A 247 1.63 22.79 -1.53
CA THR A 247 2.19 21.45 -1.25
C THR A 247 3.00 20.96 -2.44
N PHE A 248 2.46 21.09 -3.66
CA PHE A 248 3.17 20.72 -4.88
C PHE A 248 4.49 21.49 -5.03
N MET A 249 4.48 22.82 -4.92
CA MET A 249 5.71 23.64 -5.01
C MET A 249 6.78 23.21 -4.01
N ARG A 250 6.39 22.90 -2.76
CA ARG A 250 7.31 22.39 -1.73
C ARG A 250 7.86 21.01 -2.09
N LEU A 251 7.00 20.11 -2.56
CA LEU A 251 7.44 18.79 -3.02
C LEU A 251 8.39 18.90 -4.22
N SER A 252 8.14 19.79 -5.18
CA SER A 252 9.03 20.03 -6.32
C SER A 252 10.42 20.50 -5.86
N SER A 253 10.48 21.50 -4.96
CA SER A 253 11.77 21.97 -4.42
C SER A 253 12.52 20.88 -3.66
N LEU A 254 11.83 20.07 -2.86
CA LEU A 254 12.43 18.93 -2.17
C LEU A 254 12.87 17.82 -3.14
N PHE A 255 12.14 17.61 -4.22
CA PHE A 255 12.48 16.62 -5.24
C PHE A 255 13.69 17.05 -6.07
N GLU A 256 13.80 18.32 -6.44
CA GLU A 256 15.01 18.86 -7.09
C GLU A 256 16.28 18.59 -6.28
N GLN A 257 16.19 18.70 -4.95
CA GLN A 257 17.32 18.46 -4.05
C GLN A 257 17.65 16.97 -3.84
N ARG A 258 16.71 16.06 -4.09
CA ARG A 258 16.80 14.65 -3.66
C ARG A 258 16.63 13.64 -4.78
N GLY A 259 16.12 14.06 -5.94
CA GLY A 259 15.72 13.22 -7.06
C GLY A 259 16.85 12.34 -7.56
N GLU A 260 18.01 12.95 -7.81
CA GLU A 260 19.23 12.22 -8.20
C GLU A 260 19.68 11.22 -7.14
N ALA A 261 19.53 11.56 -5.85
CA ALA A 261 19.89 10.66 -4.78
C ALA A 261 19.02 9.40 -4.79
N TYR A 262 17.70 9.51 -5.01
CA TYR A 262 16.82 8.34 -5.10
C TYR A 262 17.20 7.37 -6.23
N ALA A 263 17.75 7.88 -7.32
CA ALA A 263 18.20 7.06 -8.45
C ALA A 263 19.38 6.12 -8.10
N ASN A 264 20.05 6.31 -6.96
CA ASN A 264 21.06 5.38 -6.43
C ASN A 264 20.45 4.08 -5.85
N ALA A 265 19.13 3.95 -5.83
CA ALA A 265 18.46 2.72 -5.40
C ALA A 265 18.75 1.57 -6.37
N HIS A 266 18.89 0.36 -5.83
CA HIS A 266 19.10 -0.86 -6.61
C HIS A 266 17.92 -1.17 -7.55
N ALA A 267 16.70 -0.86 -7.12
CA ALA A 267 15.47 -1.10 -7.86
C ALA A 267 14.59 0.17 -7.85
N ARG A 268 13.91 0.45 -8.97
CA ARG A 268 12.96 1.57 -9.11
C ARG A 268 11.56 1.03 -9.42
N VAL A 269 10.59 1.43 -8.63
CA VAL A 269 9.16 1.10 -8.79
C VAL A 269 8.44 2.36 -9.24
N SER A 270 8.32 2.56 -10.55
CA SER A 270 7.60 3.69 -11.14
C SER A 270 6.09 3.44 -11.15
N LEU A 271 5.34 4.24 -10.39
CA LEU A 271 3.88 4.13 -10.37
C LEU A 271 3.25 4.54 -11.70
N GLU A 272 3.87 5.42 -12.48
CA GLU A 272 3.40 5.74 -13.85
C GLU A 272 3.47 4.50 -14.74
N ASN A 273 4.57 3.76 -14.67
CA ASN A 273 4.74 2.53 -15.44
C ASN A 273 3.73 1.46 -15.01
N ILE A 274 3.46 1.32 -13.71
CA ILE A 274 2.43 0.38 -13.22
C ILE A 274 1.05 0.78 -13.76
N ALA A 275 0.68 2.07 -13.66
CA ALA A 275 -0.60 2.56 -14.16
C ALA A 275 -0.74 2.30 -15.67
N ALA A 276 0.30 2.58 -16.45
CA ALA A 276 0.32 2.29 -17.88
C ALA A 276 0.16 0.78 -18.18
N LYS A 277 0.89 -0.10 -17.47
CA LYS A 277 0.76 -1.56 -17.60
C LYS A 277 -0.65 -2.06 -17.30
N LEU A 278 -1.33 -1.46 -16.33
CA LEU A 278 -2.69 -1.82 -15.91
C LEU A 278 -3.79 -1.07 -16.68
N GLY A 279 -3.44 -0.24 -17.67
CA GLY A 279 -4.41 0.55 -18.44
C GLY A 279 -5.11 1.64 -17.62
N GLN A 280 -4.53 2.05 -16.50
CA GLN A 280 -5.05 3.12 -15.64
C GLN A 280 -4.44 4.47 -16.03
N ARG A 281 -5.26 5.52 -16.02
CA ARG A 281 -4.80 6.89 -16.32
C ARG A 281 -4.24 7.64 -15.12
N ASP A 282 -4.67 7.26 -13.91
CA ASP A 282 -4.31 7.94 -12.67
C ASP A 282 -3.67 6.95 -11.70
N VAL A 283 -2.43 7.26 -11.28
CA VAL A 283 -1.63 6.48 -10.34
C VAL A 283 -2.25 6.43 -8.93
N CYS A 284 -3.18 7.33 -8.60
CA CYS A 284 -3.93 7.29 -7.34
C CYS A 284 -4.89 6.11 -7.24
N ASN A 285 -5.25 5.47 -8.37
CA ASN A 285 -6.10 4.27 -8.39
C ASN A 285 -5.33 2.96 -8.17
N LEU A 286 -4.00 3.01 -8.11
CA LEU A 286 -3.18 1.83 -7.88
C LEU A 286 -3.36 1.29 -6.47
N THR A 287 -3.58 -0.03 -6.38
CA THR A 287 -3.65 -0.69 -5.08
C THR A 287 -2.25 -0.80 -4.47
N PRO A 288 -2.11 -0.74 -3.13
CA PRO A 288 -0.85 -1.02 -2.47
C PRO A 288 -0.28 -2.40 -2.81
N THR A 289 -1.15 -3.37 -3.08
CA THR A 289 -0.78 -4.73 -3.52
C THR A 289 -0.13 -4.72 -4.90
N ALA A 290 -0.68 -3.99 -5.88
CA ALA A 290 -0.07 -3.84 -7.20
C ALA A 290 1.33 -3.20 -7.12
N ILE A 291 1.51 -2.19 -6.26
CA ILE A 291 2.83 -1.57 -6.03
C ILE A 291 3.80 -2.57 -5.38
N ALA A 292 3.34 -3.38 -4.43
CA ALA A 292 4.15 -4.42 -3.81
C ALA A 292 4.55 -5.54 -4.80
N ILE A 293 3.65 -5.91 -5.73
CA ILE A 293 3.95 -6.85 -6.81
C ILE A 293 5.10 -6.33 -7.67
N GLU A 294 4.99 -5.10 -8.18
CA GLU A 294 6.05 -4.49 -8.99
C GLU A 294 7.34 -4.36 -8.19
N ALA A 295 7.28 -4.03 -6.89
CA ALA A 295 8.47 -3.97 -6.04
C ALA A 295 9.20 -5.31 -5.98
N ILE A 296 8.48 -6.43 -5.86
CA ILE A 296 9.09 -7.76 -5.89
C ILE A 296 9.72 -8.06 -7.26
N GLU A 297 9.05 -7.72 -8.36
CA GLU A 297 9.58 -7.92 -9.71
C GLU A 297 10.90 -7.17 -9.94
N GLN A 298 10.95 -5.90 -9.53
CA GLN A 298 12.15 -5.07 -9.68
C GLN A 298 13.29 -5.53 -8.77
N ILE A 299 12.99 -5.98 -7.55
CA ILE A 299 13.98 -6.63 -6.67
C ILE A 299 14.52 -7.91 -7.31
N GLU A 300 13.64 -8.76 -7.83
CA GLU A 300 14.03 -10.02 -8.46
C GLU A 300 14.94 -9.79 -9.67
N GLY A 301 14.59 -8.84 -10.54
CA GLY A 301 15.41 -8.46 -11.70
C GLY A 301 16.83 -8.05 -11.29
N PHE A 302 16.95 -7.12 -10.35
CA PHE A 302 18.24 -6.67 -9.82
C PHE A 302 19.05 -7.83 -9.22
N LEU A 303 18.42 -8.70 -8.43
CA LEU A 303 19.11 -9.81 -7.78
C LEU A 303 19.61 -10.86 -8.77
N LYS A 304 18.83 -11.17 -9.81
CA LYS A 304 19.22 -12.11 -10.88
C LYS A 304 20.39 -11.58 -11.70
N GLU A 305 20.37 -10.30 -12.07
CA GLU A 305 21.49 -9.65 -12.78
C GLU A 305 22.79 -9.73 -11.97
N LYS A 306 22.72 -9.44 -10.66
CA LYS A 306 23.87 -9.50 -9.77
C LYS A 306 24.44 -10.91 -9.60
N GLU A 307 23.59 -11.95 -9.59
CA GLU A 307 24.06 -13.34 -9.53
C GLU A 307 24.62 -13.84 -10.86
N GLY A 308 24.03 -13.43 -11.98
CA GLY A 308 24.55 -13.72 -13.32
C GLY A 308 25.95 -13.17 -13.55
N HIS A 309 26.28 -12.01 -12.95
CA HIS A 309 27.62 -11.42 -13.02
C HIS A 309 28.70 -12.14 -12.18
N ILE A 310 28.34 -13.00 -11.23
CA ILE A 310 29.29 -13.75 -10.39
C ILE A 310 29.67 -15.10 -11.03
N ALA A 311 28.94 -15.53 -12.06
CA ALA A 311 29.10 -16.84 -12.70
C ALA A 311 30.06 -16.86 -13.91
N TYR A 312 30.80 -15.79 -14.17
CA TYR A 312 31.75 -15.66 -15.29
C TYR A 312 33.14 -15.24 -14.83
#